data_AF-A0A0D0RY49-F1
#
_entry.id   AF-A0A0D0RY49-F1
#
_cell.length_a   1.000
_cell.length_b   1.000
_cell.length_c   1.000
_cell.angle_alpha   90.00
_cell.angle_beta   90.00
_cell.angle_gamma   90.00
#
_symmetry.space_group_name_H-M   'P 1'
#
loop_
_entity.id
_entity.type
_entity.pdbx_description
1 polymer ?
#
loop_
_entity_poly.entity_id
_entity_poly.type
_entity_poly.pdbx_seq_one_letter_code
_entity_poly.pdbx_strand_id
1 'polypeptide(L)' 'MEEDFYWSIFNFSVGIFGIWMFFYTTRQRFFHSKTFSRLKYITPLPISFNFWLIKILYFVGGLLCVVVGIYGMARPFL' A
#
# COMPACT_ATOMS: atom_id res chain seq x y z
N MET A 1 -15.75 -19.21 7.19
CA MET A 1 -15.76 -19.41 5.72
C MET A 1 -16.20 -18.16 4.98
N GLU A 2 -17.46 -17.69 5.11
CA GLU A 2 -17.87 -16.44 4.43
C GLU A 2 -17.12 -15.20 4.94
N GLU A 3 -16.91 -15.12 6.26
CA GLU A 3 -16.20 -13.99 6.86
C GLU A 3 -14.72 -13.92 6.39
N ASP A 4 -14.03 -15.07 6.37
CA ASP A 4 -12.63 -15.17 5.92
C ASP A 4 -12.48 -14.78 4.44
N PHE A 5 -13.48 -15.10 3.61
CA PHE A 5 -13.52 -14.74 2.20
C PHE A 5 -13.73 -13.23 2.01
N TYR A 6 -14.64 -12.62 2.78
CA TYR A 6 -14.84 -11.16 2.77
C TYR A 6 -13.58 -10.40 3.20
N TRP A 7 -12.92 -10.84 4.28
CA TRP A 7 -11.64 -10.28 4.71
C TRP A 7 -10.54 -10.40 3.66
N SER A 8 -10.55 -11.50 2.89
CA SER A 8 -9.59 -11.73 1.80
C SER A 8 -9.84 -10.80 0.60
N ILE A 9 -11.10 -10.58 0.21
CA ILE A 9 -11.48 -9.60 -0.81
C ILE A 9 -11.08 -8.18 -0.39
N PHE A 10 -11.34 -7.83 0.87
CA PHE A 10 -10.97 -6.53 1.40
C PHE A 10 -9.44 -6.33 1.35
N ASN A 11 -8.67 -7.28 1.85
CA ASN A 11 -7.20 -7.25 1.80
C ASN A 11 -6.67 -7.16 0.37
N PHE A 12 -7.24 -7.92 -0.56
CA PHE A 12 -6.86 -7.87 -1.96
C PHE A 12 -7.10 -6.48 -2.58
N SER A 13 -8.24 -5.87 -2.26
CA SER A 13 -8.61 -4.53 -2.71
C SER A 13 -7.64 -3.47 -2.16
N VAL A 14 -7.31 -3.55 -0.86
CA VAL A 14 -6.30 -2.70 -0.22
C VAL A 14 -4.93 -2.88 -0.88
N GLY A 15 -4.56 -4.11 -1.26
CA GLY A 15 -3.32 -4.40 -1.97
C GLY A 15 -3.24 -3.72 -3.35
N ILE A 16 -4.32 -3.80 -4.14
CA ILE A 16 -4.43 -3.10 -5.43
C ILE A 16 -4.31 -1.59 -5.24
N PHE A 17 -5.01 -1.03 -4.24
CA PHE A 17 -4.91 0.39 -3.91
C PHE A 17 -3.49 0.81 -3.50
N GLY A 18 -2.77 -0.04 -2.76
CA GLY A 18 -1.37 0.19 -2.40
C GLY A 18 -0.45 0.26 -3.62
N ILE A 19 -0.62 -0.66 -4.57
CA ILE A 19 0.12 -0.65 -5.85
C ILE A 19 -0.26 0.57 -6.69
N TRP A 20 -1.54 0.94 -6.73
CA TRP A 20 -1.97 2.15 -7.44
C TRP A 20 -1.38 3.42 -6.82
N MET A 21 -1.37 3.52 -5.48
CA MET A 21 -0.70 4.59 -4.73
C MET A 21 0.80 4.66 -5.01
N PHE A 22 1.46 3.53 -5.23
CA PHE A 22 2.87 3.49 -5.63
C PHE A 22 3.11 4.20 -6.97
N PHE A 23 2.26 3.96 -7.98
CA PHE A 23 2.33 4.67 -9.27
C PHE A 23 1.89 6.12 -9.16
N TYR A 24 0.88 6.40 -8.32
CA TYR A 24 0.35 7.75 -8.11
C TYR A 24 1.33 8.66 -7.35
N THR A 25 2.14 8.09 -6.45
CA THR A 25 3.14 8.79 -5.64
C THR A 25 4.38 9.12 -6.48
N THR A 26 4.25 10.10 -7.36
CA THR A 26 5.37 10.65 -8.14
C THR A 26 6.14 11.69 -7.32
N ARG A 27 7.46 11.83 -7.56
CA ARG A 27 8.30 12.83 -6.87
C ARG A 27 7.66 14.23 -6.91
N GLN A 28 7.21 14.70 -8.07
CA GLN A 28 6.57 16.01 -8.20
C GLN A 28 5.36 16.18 -7.27
N ARG A 29 4.45 15.20 -7.22
CA ARG A 29 3.28 15.24 -6.32
C ARG A 29 3.69 15.16 -4.86
N PHE A 30 4.67 14.34 -4.52
CA PHE A 30 5.16 14.23 -3.15
C PHE A 30 5.75 15.56 -2.64
N PHE A 31 6.49 16.29 -3.50
CA PHE A 31 7.09 17.57 -3.13
C PHE A 31 6.10 18.75 -3.14
N HIS A 32 5.09 18.76 -4.03
CA HIS A 32 4.22 19.92 -4.22
C HIS A 32 2.81 19.81 -3.60
N SER A 33 2.35 18.62 -3.21
CA SER A 33 0.99 18.44 -2.72
C SER A 33 0.86 18.65 -1.21
N LYS A 34 -0.19 19.39 -0.81
CA LYS A 34 -0.61 19.53 0.60
C LYS A 34 -0.95 18.19 1.24
N THR A 35 -1.45 17.22 0.46
CA THR A 35 -1.81 15.88 0.95
C THR A 35 -0.60 15.13 1.51
N PHE A 36 0.56 15.30 0.86
CA PHE A 36 1.82 14.68 1.30
C PHE A 36 2.58 15.52 2.32
N SER A 37 2.10 16.72 2.67
CA SER A 37 2.77 17.56 3.66
C SER A 37 2.78 16.90 5.04
N ARG A 38 1.73 16.16 5.43
CA ARG A 38 1.76 15.33 6.64
C ARG A 38 2.70 14.13 6.50
N LEU A 39 2.67 13.45 5.34
CA LEU A 39 3.54 12.30 5.04
C LEU A 39 5.03 12.66 5.06
N LYS A 40 5.41 13.90 4.69
CA LYS A 40 6.78 14.39 4.77
C LYS A 40 7.35 14.47 6.18
N TYR A 41 6.51 14.64 7.20
CA TYR A 41 6.93 14.85 8.60
C TYR A 41 6.63 13.66 9.51
N ILE A 42 6.22 12.51 8.97
CA ILE A 42 6.02 11.29 9.77
C ILE A 42 7.35 10.85 10.42
N THR A 43 8.46 11.00 9.69
CA THR A 43 9.80 10.65 10.14
C THR A 43 10.71 11.86 10.04
N PRO A 44 11.58 12.12 11.04
CA PRO A 44 12.52 13.26 11.05
C PRO A 44 13.66 13.14 10.03
N LEU A 45 13.57 12.20 9.08
CA LEU A 45 14.57 11.95 8.05
C LEU A 45 14.49 12.96 6.89
N PRO A 46 15.55 13.09 6.07
CA PRO A 46 15.53 13.92 4.89
C PRO A 46 14.35 13.55 3.96
N ILE A 47 13.73 14.56 3.34
CA ILE A 47 12.50 14.39 2.53
C ILE A 47 12.70 13.37 1.39
N SER A 48 13.90 13.32 0.80
CA SER A 48 14.27 12.32 -0.22
C SER A 48 14.24 10.89 0.31
N PHE A 49 14.68 10.66 1.56
CA PHE A 49 14.61 9.35 2.22
C PHE A 49 13.18 8.99 2.57
N ASN A 50 12.38 9.95 3.07
CA ASN A 50 10.97 9.74 3.36
C ASN A 50 10.18 9.33 2.12
N PHE A 51 10.45 9.95 0.97
CA PHE A 51 9.84 9.56 -0.30
C PHE A 51 10.12 8.09 -0.65
N TRP A 52 11.39 7.67 -0.57
CA TRP A 52 11.78 6.29 -0.86
C TRP A 52 11.19 5.29 0.13
N LEU A 53 11.17 5.63 1.43
CA LEU A 53 10.60 4.80 2.48
C LEU A 53 9.11 4.58 2.25
N ILE A 54 8.34 5.64 2.00
CA ILE A 54 6.90 5.56 1.71
C ILE A 54 6.65 4.75 0.42
N LYS A 55 7.48 4.96 -0.61
CA LYS A 55 7.37 4.22 -1.86
C LYS A 55 7.62 2.72 -1.65
N ILE A 56 8.62 2.34 -0.86
CA ILE A 56 8.87 0.95 -0.47
C ILE A 56 7.71 0.40 0.36
N LEU A 57 7.16 1.19 1.29
CA LEU A 57 6.02 0.80 2.13
C LEU A 57 4.78 0.47 1.29
N TYR A 58 4.45 1.30 0.29
CA TYR A 58 3.34 1.02 -0.62
C TYR A 58 3.58 -0.22 -1.48
N PHE A 59 4.81 -0.44 -1.93
CA PHE A 59 5.14 -1.61 -2.73
C PHE A 59 5.07 -2.90 -1.90
N VAL A 60 5.78 -2.95 -0.76
CA VAL A 60 5.83 -4.12 0.12
C VAL A 60 4.47 -4.39 0.74
N GLY A 61 3.81 -3.35 1.28
CA GLY A 61 2.47 -3.48 1.86
C GLY A 61 1.42 -3.89 0.82
N GLY A 62 1.44 -3.29 -0.36
CA GLY A 62 0.56 -3.65 -1.46
C GLY A 62 0.74 -5.11 -1.88
N LEU A 63 1.99 -5.55 -2.03
CA LEU A 63 2.33 -6.92 -2.43
C LEU A 63 1.93 -7.95 -1.37
N LEU A 64 2.18 -7.66 -0.09
CA LEU A 64 1.74 -8.52 1.02
C LEU A 64 0.22 -8.66 1.07
N CYS A 65 -0.52 -7.56 0.94
CA CYS A 65 -1.98 -7.57 0.91
C CYS A 65 -2.55 -8.36 -0.28
N VAL A 66 -1.92 -8.28 -1.46
CA VAL A 66 -2.29 -9.08 -2.63
C VAL A 66 -2.05 -10.57 -2.36
N VAL A 67 -0.88 -10.95 -1.86
CA VAL A 67 -0.54 -12.36 -1.58
C VAL A 67 -1.47 -12.96 -0.52
N VAL A 68 -1.71 -12.25 0.58
CA VAL A 68 -2.62 -12.69 1.64
C VAL A 68 -4.06 -12.78 1.13
N GLY A 69 -4.49 -11.81 0.32
CA GLY A 69 -5.81 -11.83 -0.32
C GLY A 69 -6.00 -13.04 -1.24
N ILE A 70 -5.03 -13.34 -2.10
CA ILE A 70 -5.05 -14.52 -2.97
C ILE A 70 -5.06 -15.81 -2.14
N TYR A 71 -4.20 -15.89 -1.12
CA TYR A 71 -4.10 -17.08 -0.28
C TYR A 71 -5.41 -17.37 0.48
N GLY A 72 -6.04 -16.33 1.03
CA GLY A 72 -7.32 -16.47 1.72
C GLY A 72 -8.49 -16.81 0.78
N MET A 73 -8.45 -16.34 -0.48
CA MET A 73 -9.41 -16.76 -1.52
C MET A 73 -9.16 -18.19 -2.04
N ALA A 74 -7.91 -18.65 -2.07
CA ALA A 74 -7.55 -19.99 -2.55
C ALA A 74 -7.78 -21.09 -1.51
N ARG A 75 -7.68 -20.75 -0.22
CA ARG A 75 -7.90 -21.68 0.90
C ARG A 75 -9.23 -22.46 0.88
N PRO A 76 -10.39 -21.91 0.48
CA PRO A 76 -11.63 -22.70 0.37
C PRO A 76 -11.66 -23.68 -0.82
N PHE A 77 -10.69 -23.62 -1.75
CA PHE A 77 -10.61 -24.50 -2.92
C PHE A 77 -9.48 -25.54 -2.85
N LEU A 78 -8.70 -25.55 -1.76
CA LEU A 78 -7.56 -26.42 -1.47
C LEU A 78 -7.90 -27.36 -0.31
#